data_AF-A0A327MQM9-F1
#
_entry.id   AF-A0A327MQM9-F1
#
_cell.length_a   1.000
_cell.length_b   1.000
_cell.length_c   1.000
_cell.angle_alpha   90.00
_cell.angle_beta   90.00
_cell.angle_gamma   90.00
#
_symmetry.space_group_name_H-M   'P 1'
#
loop_
_entity.id
_entity.type
_entity.pdbx_description
1 polymer ?
#
loop_
_entity_poly.entity_id
_entity_poly.type
_entity_poly.pdbx_seq_one_letter_code
_entity_poly.pdbx_strand_id
1 'polypeptide(L)'
;MRTTSVPNDFDALIGAPKFSDDPIGHRQKKRWHLIADDIYKSTSIEALLEARGKAEGYIHGLVDAGHLSTRDTDRDYLILSIVQRRREFLKSLLHEYGY
;
A
#
# COMPACT_ATOMS: atom_id res chain seq x y z
N MET A 1 27.84 -3.00 3.24
CA MET A 1 26.42 -2.67 3.48
C MET A 1 26.12 -1.36 2.77
N ARG A 2 25.41 -1.41 1.64
CA ARG A 2 24.84 -0.19 1.02
C ARG A 2 23.38 -0.14 1.45
N THR A 3 23.05 0.79 2.33
CA THR A 3 21.69 1.29 2.47
C THR A 3 21.32 1.94 1.14
N THR A 4 20.83 1.15 0.19
CA THR A 4 20.12 1.68 -0.96
C THR A 4 18.94 2.42 -0.39
N SER A 5 18.98 3.76 -0.42
CA SER A 5 17.87 4.62 -0.06
C SER A 5 16.60 4.03 -0.66
N VAL A 6 15.69 3.53 0.19
CA VAL A 6 14.41 3.00 -0.28
C VAL A 6 13.73 4.15 -1.01
N PRO A 7 13.59 4.11 -2.34
CA PRO A 7 12.91 5.18 -3.07
C PRO A 7 11.51 5.26 -2.47
N ASN A 8 11.11 6.47 -2.04
CA ASN A 8 9.98 6.76 -1.16
C ASN A 8 8.79 5.77 -1.32
N ASP A 9 8.79 4.69 -0.52
CA ASP A 9 7.82 3.59 -0.61
C ASP A 9 6.39 4.11 -0.46
N PHE A 10 6.21 5.20 0.30
CA PHE A 10 4.94 5.88 0.42
C PHE A 10 4.50 6.54 -0.90
N ASP A 11 5.39 7.29 -1.56
CA ASP A 11 5.08 7.91 -2.86
C ASP A 11 4.79 6.87 -3.94
N ALA A 12 5.54 5.76 -3.93
CA ALA A 12 5.29 4.63 -4.81
C ALA A 12 3.92 3.99 -4.53
N LEU A 13 3.54 3.85 -3.26
CA LEU A 13 2.26 3.27 -2.85
C LEU A 13 1.08 4.16 -3.27
N ILE A 14 1.13 5.47 -2.98
CA ILE A 14 0.05 6.41 -3.36
C ILE A 14 -0.09 6.54 -4.88
N GLY A 15 1.01 6.34 -5.63
CA GLY A 15 1.05 6.39 -7.09
C GLY A 15 0.73 5.08 -7.81
N ALA A 16 0.53 3.98 -7.08
CA ALA A 16 0.34 2.66 -7.69
C ALA A 16 -0.96 2.58 -8.52
N PRO A 17 -2.15 2.92 -7.98
CA PRO A 17 -3.36 2.89 -8.79
C PRO A 17 -3.50 4.15 -9.65
N LYS A 18 -3.94 3.99 -10.90
CA LYS A 18 -4.23 5.10 -11.81
C LYS A 18 -5.70 5.48 -11.72
N PHE A 19 -5.98 6.54 -10.97
CA PHE A 19 -7.32 7.12 -10.85
C PHE A 19 -7.62 8.08 -11.99
N SER A 20 -8.89 8.29 -12.31
CA SER A 20 -9.32 9.33 -13.24
C SER A 20 -9.15 10.74 -12.63
N ASP A 21 -9.10 11.75 -13.50
CA ASP A 21 -9.04 13.18 -13.11
C ASP A 21 -10.43 13.80 -12.89
N ASP A 22 -11.48 12.98 -12.88
CA ASP A 22 -12.83 13.43 -12.57
C ASP A 22 -13.06 13.52 -11.04
N PRO A 23 -14.17 14.14 -10.57
CA PRO A 23 -14.45 14.25 -9.14
C PRO A 23 -14.55 12.92 -8.39
N ILE A 24 -14.96 11.83 -9.06
CA ILE A 24 -15.02 10.49 -8.47
C ILE A 24 -13.60 9.96 -8.29
N GLY A 25 -12.77 10.04 -9.33
CA GLY A 25 -11.36 9.65 -9.29
C GLY A 25 -10.56 10.40 -8.23
N HIS A 26 -10.80 11.70 -8.06
CA HIS A 26 -10.20 12.48 -6.97
C HIS A 26 -10.59 11.98 -5.57
N ARG A 27 -11.87 11.62 -5.36
CA ARG A 27 -12.32 11.03 -4.09
C ARG A 27 -11.69 9.66 -3.86
N GLN A 28 -11.59 8.86 -4.92
CA GLN A 28 -10.96 7.54 -4.85
C GLN A 28 -9.49 7.65 -4.48
N LYS A 29 -8.76 8.54 -5.15
CA LYS A 29 -7.37 8.88 -4.84
C LYS A 29 -7.22 9.32 -3.39
N LYS A 30 -8.08 10.22 -2.89
CA LYS A 30 -8.03 10.67 -1.48
C LYS A 30 -8.23 9.51 -0.52
N ARG A 31 -9.17 8.59 -0.80
CA ARG A 31 -9.39 7.41 0.04
C ARG A 31 -8.21 6.46 0.01
N TRP A 32 -7.60 6.26 -1.16
CA TRP A 32 -6.38 5.47 -1.31
C TRP A 32 -5.21 6.04 -0.48
N HIS A 33 -5.03 7.35 -0.46
CA HIS A 33 -3.97 7.99 0.35
C HIS A 33 -4.11 7.65 1.84
N LEU A 34 -5.33 7.62 2.37
CA LEU A 34 -5.57 7.25 3.78
C LEU A 34 -5.17 5.79 4.05
N ILE A 35 -5.51 4.87 3.14
CA ILE A 35 -5.15 3.46 3.28
C ILE A 35 -3.63 3.27 3.16
N ALA A 36 -2.99 3.97 2.23
CA ALA A 36 -1.54 3.95 2.06
C ALA A 36 -0.83 4.50 3.32
N ASP A 37 -1.40 5.53 3.95
CA ASP A 37 -0.90 6.09 5.21
C ASP A 37 -1.00 5.08 6.35
N ASP A 38 -2.13 4.37 6.48
CA ASP A 38 -2.31 3.29 7.45
C ASP A 38 -1.25 2.17 7.27
N ILE A 39 -0.98 1.75 6.03
CA ILE A 39 0.06 0.76 5.72
C ILE A 39 1.43 1.28 6.17
N TYR A 40 1.79 2.50 5.77
CA TYR A 40 3.13 3.04 6.00
C TYR A 40 3.38 3.35 7.48
N LYS A 41 2.37 3.81 8.21
CA LYS A 41 2.45 4.16 9.64
C LYS A 41 2.17 2.98 10.57
N SER A 42 1.80 1.81 10.06
CA SER A 42 1.59 0.61 10.87
C SER A 42 2.81 0.32 11.76
N THR A 43 2.57 0.16 13.06
CA THR A 43 3.61 -0.11 14.08
C THR A 43 3.61 -1.55 14.57
N SER A 44 2.62 -2.36 14.18
CA SER A 44 2.55 -3.79 14.46
C SER A 44 2.22 -4.59 13.21
N ILE A 45 2.48 -5.90 13.25
CA ILE A 45 2.18 -6.80 12.14
C ILE A 45 0.67 -6.90 11.93
N GLU A 46 -0.11 -6.91 13.01
CA GLU A 46 -1.57 -6.97 12.99
C GLU A 46 -2.16 -5.73 12.30
N ALA A 47 -1.71 -4.53 12.68
CA ALA A 47 -2.15 -3.29 12.06
C ALA A 47 -1.80 -3.25 10.56
N LEU A 48 -0.61 -3.75 10.20
CA LEU A 48 -0.18 -3.84 8.80
C LEU A 48 -1.05 -4.81 8.00
N LEU A 49 -1.41 -5.96 8.58
CA LEU A 49 -2.28 -6.94 7.92
C LEU A 49 -3.70 -6.41 7.76
N GLU A 50 -4.22 -5.67 8.74
CA GLU A 50 -5.52 -5.00 8.63
C GLU A 50 -5.51 -3.94 7.52
N ALA A 51 -4.49 -3.09 7.47
CA ALA A 51 -4.33 -2.07 6.44
C ALA A 51 -4.17 -2.68 5.05
N ARG A 52 -3.41 -3.78 4.93
CA ARG A 52 -3.29 -4.59 3.71
C ARG A 52 -4.66 -5.11 3.26
N GLY A 53 -5.45 -5.69 4.17
CA GLY A 53 -6.79 -6.18 3.84
C GLY A 53 -7.72 -5.08 3.35
N LYS A 54 -7.68 -3.90 3.98
CA LYS A 54 -8.41 -2.70 3.50
C LYS A 54 -7.96 -2.27 2.10
N ALA A 55 -6.66 -2.30 1.82
CA ALA A 55 -6.11 -1.98 0.51
C ALA A 55 -6.57 -2.95 -0.57
N GLU A 56 -6.48 -4.26 -0.32
CA GLU A 56 -6.94 -5.30 -1.25
C GLU A 56 -8.43 -5.16 -1.54
N GLY A 57 -9.27 -5.07 -0.50
CA GLY A 57 -10.72 -4.91 -0.68
C GLY A 57 -11.08 -3.62 -1.43
N TYR A 58 -10.35 -2.53 -1.18
CA TYR A 58 -10.58 -1.27 -1.88
C TYR A 58 -10.22 -1.36 -3.37
N ILE A 59 -9.07 -1.94 -3.71
CA ILE A 59 -8.65 -2.13 -5.10
C ILE A 59 -9.62 -3.07 -5.83
N HIS A 60 -9.97 -4.21 -5.23
CA HIS A 60 -10.94 -5.14 -5.81
C HIS A 60 -12.30 -4.48 -6.05
N GLY A 61 -12.84 -3.73 -5.08
CA GLY A 61 -14.10 -3.02 -5.26
C GLY A 61 -14.06 -1.98 -6.39
N LEU A 62 -12.92 -1.31 -6.60
CA LEU A 62 -12.75 -0.39 -7.72
C LEU A 62 -12.59 -1.10 -9.07
N VAL A 63 -11.95 -2.26 -9.10
CA VAL A 63 -11.84 -3.11 -10.29
C VAL A 63 -13.21 -3.64 -10.69
N ASP A 64 -13.98 -4.18 -9.74
CA ASP A 64 -15.32 -4.72 -9.98
C ASP A 64 -16.31 -3.65 -10.46
N ALA A 65 -16.16 -2.42 -9.95
CA ALA A 65 -16.95 -1.27 -10.38
C ALA A 65 -16.49 -0.65 -11.72
N GLY A 66 -15.43 -1.18 -12.35
CA GLY A 66 -14.90 -0.68 -13.62
C GLY A 66 -14.14 0.64 -13.52
N HIS A 67 -13.76 1.07 -12.30
CA HIS A 67 -12.97 2.28 -12.07
C HIS A 67 -11.47 2.06 -12.25
N LEU A 68 -11.00 0.82 -12.08
CA LEU A 68 -9.61 0.43 -12.31
C LEU A 68 -9.53 -0.72 -13.31
N SER A 69 -8.40 -0.82 -14.00
CA SER A 69 -8.12 -1.94 -14.90
C SER A 69 -8.01 -3.26 -14.13
N THR A 70 -8.62 -4.30 -14.69
CA THR A 70 -8.51 -5.70 -14.23
C THR A 70 -7.15 -6.33 -14.56
N ARG A 71 -6.35 -5.71 -15.44
CA ARG A 71 -5.10 -6.27 -15.97
C ARG A 71 -3.84 -5.57 -15.45
N ASP A 72 -3.99 -4.69 -14.46
CA ASP A 72 -2.86 -3.94 -13.90
C ASP A 72 -2.13 -4.78 -12.84
N THR A 73 -1.39 -5.80 -13.30
CA THR A 73 -0.61 -6.69 -12.44
C THR A 73 0.56 -5.97 -11.77
N ASP A 74 1.07 -4.92 -12.40
CA ASP A 74 2.19 -4.13 -11.90
C ASP A 74 1.78 -3.33 -10.66
N ARG A 75 0.59 -2.74 -10.66
CA ARG A 75 -0.02 -2.12 -9.46
C ARG A 75 -0.07 -3.11 -8.31
N ASP A 76 -0.63 -4.30 -8.56
CA ASP A 76 -0.86 -5.29 -7.51
C ASP A 76 0.46 -5.81 -6.95
N TYR A 77 1.42 -6.09 -7.82
CA TYR A 77 2.77 -6.49 -7.43
C TYR A 77 3.49 -5.41 -6.62
N LEU A 78 3.35 -4.14 -7.00
CA LEU A 78 3.97 -3.02 -6.29
C LEU A 78 3.40 -2.86 -4.88
N ILE A 79 2.07 -2.92 -4.73
CA ILE A 79 1.40 -2.85 -3.43
C ILE A 79 1.88 -3.98 -2.52
N LEU A 80 1.87 -5.22 -3.03
CA LEU A 80 2.33 -6.39 -2.26
C LEU A 80 3.80 -6.27 -1.84
N SER A 81 4.66 -5.79 -2.74
CA SER A 81 6.09 -5.62 -2.47
C SER A 81 6.35 -4.59 -1.38
N ILE A 82 5.63 -3.47 -1.37
CA ILE A 82 5.76 -2.42 -0.34
C ILE A 82 5.27 -2.94 1.02
N VAL A 83 4.12 -3.62 1.05
CA VAL A 83 3.59 -4.23 2.28
C VAL A 83 4.57 -5.26 2.84
N GLN A 84 5.18 -6.08 1.99
CA GLN A 84 6.17 -7.07 2.41
C GLN A 84 7.42 -6.40 3.00
N ARG A 85 7.96 -5.35 2.37
CA ARG A 85 9.10 -4.59 2.93
C ARG A 85 8.75 -3.97 4.28
N ARG A 86 7.56 -3.39 4.42
CA ARG A 86 7.10 -2.85 5.71
C ARG A 86 7.02 -3.94 6.78
N ARG A 87 6.56 -5.13 6.42
CA ARG A 87 6.51 -6.29 7.32
C ARG A 87 7.91 -6.72 7.77
N GLU A 88 8.87 -6.77 6.85
CA GLU A 88 10.26 -7.11 7.15
C GLU A 88 10.89 -6.08 8.09
N PHE A 89 10.64 -4.79 7.87
CA PHE A 89 11.05 -3.73 8.77
C PHE A 89 10.45 -3.88 10.19
N LEU A 90 9.16 -4.17 10.30
CA LEU A 90 8.54 -4.39 11.61
C LEU A 90 9.11 -5.61 12.33
N LYS A 91 9.40 -6.69 11.60
CA LYS A 91 10.05 -7.88 12.15
C LYS A 91 11.49 -7.61 12.61
N SER A 92 12.25 -6.82 11.85
CA SER A 92 13.62 -6.46 12.25
C SER A 92 13.62 -5.63 13.53
N LEU A 93 12.67 -4.70 13.68
CA LEU A 93 12.49 -3.95 14.92
C LEU A 93 12.18 -4.89 16.10
N LEU A 94 11.23 -5.82 15.96
CA LEU A 94 10.90 -6.77 17.03
C LEU A 94 12.12 -7.61 17.45
N HIS A 95 12.91 -8.07 16.48
CA HIS A 95 14.13 -8.83 16.75
C HIS A 95 15.22 -7.98 17.42
N GLU A 96 15.37 -6.71 17.03
CA GLU A 96 16.33 -5.77 17.64
C GLU A 96 15.96 -5.39 19.08
N TYR A 97 14.67 -5.34 19.42
CA TYR A 97 14.18 -5.00 20.76
C TYR A 97 13.87 -6.21 21.67
N GLY A 98 14.16 -7.44 21.23
CA GLY A 98 14.22 -8.63 22.09
C GLY A 98 12.87 -9.21 22.53
N TYR A 99 11.88 -9.28 21.63
CA TYR A 99 10.64 -10.04 21.83
C TYR A 99 10.60 -11.34 21.03
#